data_AF-A0A221JWB9-F1
#
_entry.id   AF-A0A221JWB9-F1
#
_cell.length_a   1.000
_cell.length_b   1.000
_cell.length_c   1.000
_cell.angle_alpha   90.00
_cell.angle_beta   90.00
_cell.angle_gamma   90.00
#
_symmetry.space_group_name_H-M   'P 1'
#
loop_
_entity.id
_entity.type
_entity.pdbx_description
1 polymer ?
#
loop_
_entity_poly.entity_id
_entity_poly.type
_entity_poly.pdbx_seq_one_letter_code
_entity_poly.pdbx_strand_id
1 'polypeptide(L)'
;MNNILHIICGLTTAGLFCGIGWLVLAPDSTKIRRGPAIEAVQLAGFVEAGVEETERFGMTGEELSRFEDRWRNAPREIVALALQIARGRIPEANALHEIGRDGLSRGYPAPRLDFTVNDRPVVFMTTLLQEAVLAYNFEAAQALLAAGADPDENHGEALFLAVTQKTRGAPPFMMFPDFDAMLPFLRACLKAGANPNVQRYGFLPRTPFGEARLENNLGAMLILLQSGADPWKQYPGPSGRLRDSALESLAFSAGSNASAEILFRLAHSGYMPRGTQQQQDRVFALLSAAAEKFASSNDAKSRHTAWRLDQVSQALGDALSRESHADALRANLVEFNYEKDGGWYLAADEVHSRYDAPISAPATGTQIWEP
;
A
#
# COMPACT_ATOMS: atom_id res chain seq x y z
N MET A 1 34.99 61.05 8.09
CA MET A 1 34.95 61.07 6.62
C MET A 1 33.92 60.01 6.23
N ASN A 2 32.59 60.26 6.22
CA ASN A 2 31.80 61.12 5.31
C ASN A 2 32.32 60.96 3.87
N ASN A 3 31.56 60.60 2.82
CA ASN A 3 30.16 60.82 2.50
C ASN A 3 29.91 60.15 1.11
N ILE A 4 28.73 59.58 0.81
CA ILE A 4 27.67 60.12 -0.08
C ILE A 4 27.55 59.44 -1.47
N LEU A 5 26.28 59.16 -1.76
CA LEU A 5 25.59 58.83 -3.03
C LEU A 5 25.84 59.87 -4.14
N HIS A 6 25.92 59.49 -5.42
CA HIS A 6 25.38 60.33 -6.50
C HIS A 6 25.04 59.56 -7.78
N ILE A 7 23.81 59.80 -8.23
CA ILE A 7 23.23 59.53 -9.55
C ILE A 7 23.81 60.52 -10.57
N ILE A 8 24.15 60.08 -11.78
CA ILE A 8 24.14 60.93 -12.98
C ILE A 8 23.47 60.19 -14.15
N CYS A 9 22.39 60.79 -14.63
CA CYS A 9 21.75 60.59 -15.93
C CYS A 9 22.64 61.18 -17.05
N GLY A 10 22.72 60.49 -18.18
CA GLY A 10 23.27 61.03 -19.43
C GLY A 10 22.45 60.54 -20.62
N LEU A 11 21.53 61.37 -21.10
CA LEU A 11 20.89 61.27 -22.41
C LEU A 11 21.81 61.92 -23.45
N THR A 12 22.07 61.26 -24.59
CA THR A 12 22.27 61.93 -25.89
C THR A 12 22.27 60.95 -27.07
N THR A 13 21.34 61.22 -28.01
CA THR A 13 21.44 61.08 -29.49
C THR A 13 21.70 59.73 -30.17
N ALA A 14 20.61 59.19 -30.72
CA ALA A 14 20.41 58.83 -32.14
C ALA A 14 21.58 58.23 -32.94
N GLY A 15 21.41 56.97 -33.32
CA GLY A 15 22.11 56.33 -34.43
C GLY A 15 21.35 55.09 -34.90
N LEU A 16 20.57 55.22 -35.98
CA LEU A 16 20.05 54.10 -36.76
C LEU A 16 21.23 53.21 -37.20
N PHE A 17 21.19 51.91 -36.92
CA PHE A 17 21.74 50.90 -37.82
C PHE A 17 20.98 49.58 -37.70
N CYS A 18 20.67 49.02 -38.86
CA CYS A 18 20.01 47.75 -39.08
C CYS A 18 20.81 46.57 -38.50
N GLY A 19 20.08 45.55 -38.06
CA GLY A 19 20.44 44.18 -38.44
C GLY A 19 20.68 43.20 -37.30
N ILE A 20 20.05 42.03 -37.47
CA ILE A 20 20.38 40.72 -36.89
C ILE A 20 19.82 40.50 -35.48
N GLY A 21 18.59 39.99 -35.48
CA GLY A 21 17.98 39.37 -34.31
C GLY A 21 18.78 38.14 -33.87
N TRP A 22 19.16 38.13 -32.60
CA TRP A 22 19.47 36.92 -31.86
C TRP A 22 18.26 36.61 -31.00
N LEU A 23 17.47 35.65 -31.48
CA LEU A 23 16.42 35.01 -30.71
C LEU A 23 17.12 34.22 -29.59
N VAL A 24 17.09 34.74 -28.37
CA VAL A 24 17.45 33.98 -27.17
C VAL A 24 16.32 33.00 -26.92
N LEU A 25 16.48 31.78 -27.42
CA LEU A 25 15.64 30.66 -27.06
C LEU A 25 15.87 30.36 -25.57
N ALA A 26 14.86 30.63 -24.76
CA ALA A 26 14.75 30.04 -23.43
C ALA A 26 14.76 28.51 -23.59
N PRO A 27 15.49 27.75 -22.76
CA PRO A 27 15.37 26.30 -22.77
C PRO A 27 13.97 25.94 -22.27
N ASP A 28 13.20 25.37 -23.18
CA ASP A 28 11.91 24.74 -22.96
C ASP A 28 12.07 23.61 -21.92
N SER A 29 11.64 23.88 -20.68
CA SER A 29 11.72 22.96 -19.55
C SER A 29 10.56 21.94 -19.52
N THR A 30 9.89 21.71 -20.65
CA THR A 30 8.75 20.77 -20.72
C THR A 30 9.01 19.55 -21.60
N LYS A 31 10.14 18.88 -21.39
CA LYS A 31 10.28 17.46 -21.78
C LYS A 31 10.94 16.67 -20.66
N ILE A 32 10.18 16.44 -19.58
CA ILE A 32 10.38 15.24 -18.79
C ILE A 32 10.10 14.09 -19.75
N ARG A 33 11.18 13.43 -20.22
CA ARG A 33 11.07 12.10 -20.80
C ARG A 33 10.49 11.22 -19.69
N ARG A 34 9.17 11.06 -19.69
CA ARG A 34 8.58 9.86 -19.09
C ARG A 34 9.25 8.72 -19.85
N GLY A 35 10.04 7.90 -19.16
CA GLY A 35 10.35 6.55 -19.64
C GLY A 35 9.04 5.84 -20.02
N PRO A 36 9.07 4.67 -20.66
CA PRO A 36 7.84 3.92 -20.85
C PRO A 36 7.14 3.90 -19.50
N ALA A 37 6.00 4.58 -19.41
CA ALA A 37 5.11 4.31 -18.32
C ALA A 37 4.99 2.80 -18.33
N ILE A 38 4.94 2.19 -17.15
CA ILE A 38 4.33 0.88 -17.03
C ILE A 38 2.87 1.10 -17.47
N GLU A 39 2.65 1.24 -18.78
CA GLU A 39 1.37 1.19 -19.45
C GLU A 39 0.90 -0.19 -19.07
N ALA A 40 0.06 -0.30 -18.05
CA ALA A 40 -0.98 -1.31 -17.95
C ALA A 40 -0.63 -2.76 -18.40
N VAL A 41 0.64 -3.16 -18.38
CA VAL A 41 1.12 -4.46 -18.82
C VAL A 41 0.87 -5.34 -17.61
N GLN A 42 -0.20 -6.13 -17.74
CA GLN A 42 -0.55 -7.28 -16.92
C GLN A 42 -1.21 -7.07 -15.54
N LEU A 43 -1.79 -5.91 -15.23
CA LEU A 43 -2.77 -5.84 -14.12
C LEU A 43 -4.22 -6.10 -14.56
N ALA A 44 -4.51 -6.02 -15.86
CA ALA A 44 -5.81 -6.40 -16.43
C ALA A 44 -5.90 -7.89 -16.82
N GLY A 45 -4.77 -8.60 -16.89
CA GLY A 45 -4.71 -10.02 -17.31
C GLY A 45 -4.95 -11.04 -16.19
N PHE A 46 -5.04 -10.60 -14.94
CA PHE A 46 -5.21 -11.48 -13.78
C PHE A 46 -6.67 -11.89 -13.48
N VAL A 47 -7.63 -11.43 -14.27
CA VAL A 47 -9.07 -11.65 -13.98
C VAL A 47 -9.66 -12.88 -14.69
N GLU A 48 -8.98 -13.49 -15.67
CA GLU A 48 -9.62 -14.54 -16.51
C GLU A 48 -8.94 -15.93 -16.51
N ALA A 49 -7.80 -16.13 -15.85
CA ALA A 49 -7.12 -17.43 -15.83
C ALA A 49 -7.10 -18.00 -14.40
N GLY A 50 -8.13 -18.75 -14.01
CA GLY A 50 -8.11 -19.49 -12.74
C GLY A 50 -9.44 -19.82 -12.07
N VAL A 51 -10.60 -19.67 -12.74
CA VAL A 51 -11.88 -20.14 -12.19
C VAL A 51 -12.13 -21.60 -12.61
N GLU A 52 -11.13 -22.47 -12.40
CA GLU A 52 -11.39 -23.92 -12.33
C GLU A 52 -11.99 -24.18 -10.95
N GLU A 53 -13.30 -24.48 -10.91
CA GLU A 53 -14.06 -24.95 -9.74
C GLU A 53 -13.44 -24.56 -8.40
N THR A 54 -13.51 -23.28 -8.06
CA THR A 54 -13.42 -22.86 -6.68
C THR A 54 -14.51 -23.63 -5.94
N GLU A 55 -14.11 -24.70 -5.23
CA GLU A 55 -14.90 -25.27 -4.15
C GLU A 55 -15.51 -24.08 -3.42
N ARG A 56 -16.84 -23.95 -3.41
CA ARG A 56 -17.50 -22.84 -2.73
C ARG A 56 -17.03 -22.86 -1.29
N PHE A 57 -16.07 -22.00 -0.98
CA PHE A 57 -15.34 -22.01 0.27
C PHE A 57 -16.28 -21.47 1.34
N GLY A 58 -17.16 -22.31 1.89
CA GLY A 58 -17.91 -21.97 3.10
C GLY A 58 -16.98 -21.84 4.29
N MET A 59 -17.46 -21.22 5.37
CA MET A 59 -16.79 -21.30 6.67
C MET A 59 -16.64 -22.75 7.13
N THR A 60 -15.48 -23.08 7.70
CA THR A 60 -15.20 -24.33 8.39
C THR A 60 -16.05 -24.46 9.66
N GLY A 61 -16.10 -25.65 10.26
CA GLY A 61 -16.87 -25.91 11.48
C GLY A 61 -16.47 -25.01 12.66
N GLU A 62 -15.19 -24.72 12.83
CA GLU A 62 -14.72 -23.79 13.87
C GLU A 62 -15.15 -22.34 13.56
N GLU A 63 -15.01 -21.88 12.33
CA GLU A 63 -15.41 -20.52 11.92
C GLU A 63 -16.94 -20.33 12.09
N LEU A 64 -17.73 -21.36 11.77
CA LEU A 64 -19.17 -21.40 12.00
C LEU A 64 -19.53 -21.39 13.50
N SER A 65 -18.71 -21.98 14.39
CA SER A 65 -18.98 -21.87 15.83
C SER A 65 -18.93 -20.42 16.33
N ARG A 66 -18.11 -19.57 15.69
CA ARG A 66 -18.03 -18.13 16.01
C ARG A 66 -19.12 -17.30 15.33
N PHE A 67 -19.84 -17.86 14.37
CA PHE A 67 -20.93 -17.18 13.65
C PHE A 67 -22.06 -16.78 14.61
N GLU A 68 -22.50 -17.71 15.47
CA GLU A 68 -23.60 -17.46 16.41
C GLU A 68 -23.29 -16.31 17.37
N ASP A 69 -22.02 -16.16 17.75
CA ASP A 69 -21.58 -15.08 18.63
C ASP A 69 -21.53 -13.72 17.91
N ARG A 70 -21.19 -13.67 16.62
CA ARG A 70 -21.22 -12.44 15.80
C ARG A 70 -22.64 -11.93 15.60
N TRP A 71 -23.58 -12.84 15.33
CA TRP A 71 -24.92 -12.49 14.85
C TRP A 71 -26.01 -12.58 15.92
N ARG A 72 -25.67 -12.85 17.17
CA ARG A 72 -26.60 -13.08 18.30
C ARG A 72 -27.69 -12.01 18.44
N ASN A 73 -27.34 -10.74 18.24
CA ASN A 73 -28.24 -9.61 18.47
C ASN A 73 -28.88 -9.08 17.18
N ALA A 74 -28.67 -9.76 16.05
CA ALA A 74 -29.25 -9.35 14.78
C ALA A 74 -30.69 -9.88 14.61
N PRO A 75 -31.55 -9.18 13.84
CA PRO A 75 -32.86 -9.69 13.44
C PRO A 75 -32.76 -11.04 12.71
N ARG A 76 -33.79 -11.88 12.82
CA ARG A 76 -33.78 -13.26 12.31
C ARG A 76 -33.52 -13.33 10.80
N GLU A 77 -34.11 -12.41 10.06
CA GLU A 77 -33.95 -12.25 8.62
C GLU A 77 -32.50 -11.93 8.22
N ILE A 78 -31.81 -11.11 9.03
CA ILE A 78 -30.39 -10.78 8.83
C ILE A 78 -29.51 -11.98 9.18
N VAL A 79 -29.79 -12.67 10.30
CA VAL A 79 -29.09 -13.91 10.67
C VAL A 79 -29.22 -14.96 9.57
N ALA A 80 -30.42 -15.11 8.99
CA ALA A 80 -30.66 -16.05 7.90
C ALA A 80 -29.84 -15.70 6.66
N LEU A 81 -29.73 -14.41 6.32
CA LEU A 81 -28.91 -13.95 5.20
C LEU A 81 -27.41 -14.15 5.46
N ALA A 82 -26.94 -13.77 6.64
CA ALA A 82 -25.55 -13.97 7.06
C ALA A 82 -25.17 -15.46 7.02
N LEU A 83 -26.06 -16.36 7.43
CA LEU A 83 -25.81 -17.80 7.39
C LEU A 83 -25.76 -18.35 5.95
N GLN A 84 -26.53 -17.78 5.03
CA GLN A 84 -26.41 -18.12 3.60
C GLN A 84 -25.03 -17.71 3.07
N ILE A 85 -24.61 -16.49 3.37
CA ILE A 85 -23.30 -15.95 2.98
C ILE A 85 -22.17 -16.82 3.56
N ALA A 86 -22.21 -17.12 4.86
CA ALA A 86 -21.21 -17.95 5.54
C ALA A 86 -21.09 -19.37 4.96
N ARG A 87 -22.15 -19.86 4.31
CA ARG A 87 -22.19 -21.15 3.61
C ARG A 87 -21.79 -21.07 2.13
N GLY A 88 -21.21 -19.94 1.69
CA GLY A 88 -20.80 -19.73 0.30
C GLY A 88 -21.98 -19.57 -0.66
N ARG A 89 -23.18 -19.20 -0.18
CA ARG A 89 -24.34 -18.92 -1.05
C ARG A 89 -24.42 -17.44 -1.36
N ILE A 90 -24.93 -17.12 -2.54
CA ILE A 90 -25.18 -15.76 -2.99
C ILE A 90 -26.60 -15.37 -2.53
N PRO A 91 -26.77 -14.27 -1.79
CA PRO A 91 -28.08 -13.72 -1.51
C PRO A 91 -28.91 -13.42 -2.77
N GLU A 92 -30.20 -13.76 -2.74
CA GLU A 92 -31.14 -13.40 -3.81
C GLU A 92 -31.34 -11.88 -3.88
N ALA A 93 -31.37 -11.32 -5.09
CA ALA A 93 -31.48 -9.87 -5.30
C ALA A 93 -32.74 -9.25 -4.65
N ASN A 94 -33.87 -9.96 -4.68
CA ASN A 94 -35.12 -9.50 -4.05
C ASN A 94 -34.96 -9.39 -2.52
N ALA A 95 -34.30 -10.37 -1.89
CA ALA A 95 -34.05 -10.34 -0.45
C ALA A 95 -33.15 -9.16 -0.04
N LEU A 96 -32.13 -8.86 -0.86
CA LEU A 96 -31.28 -7.67 -0.65
C LEU A 96 -32.08 -6.36 -0.79
N HIS A 97 -32.97 -6.29 -1.78
CA HIS A 97 -33.81 -5.12 -2.00
C HIS A 97 -34.82 -4.88 -0.87
N GLU A 98 -35.45 -5.94 -0.36
CA GLU A 98 -36.40 -5.88 0.76
C GLU A 98 -35.75 -5.37 2.05
N ILE A 99 -34.49 -5.76 2.32
CA ILE A 99 -33.72 -5.26 3.47
C ILE A 99 -33.35 -3.78 3.29
N GLY A 100 -33.04 -3.38 2.06
CA GLY A 100 -32.65 -2.02 1.71
C GLY A 100 -31.25 -1.63 2.19
N ARG A 101 -30.73 -0.52 1.64
CA ARG A 101 -29.35 -0.05 1.89
C ARG A 101 -28.99 0.05 3.37
N ASP A 102 -29.87 0.65 4.18
CA ASP A 102 -29.60 0.89 5.61
C ASP A 102 -29.57 -0.41 6.41
N GLY A 103 -30.35 -1.42 6.02
CA GLY A 103 -30.31 -2.73 6.65
C GLY A 103 -29.06 -3.51 6.27
N LEU A 104 -28.65 -3.45 4.99
CA LEU A 104 -27.44 -4.11 4.50
C LEU A 104 -26.16 -3.53 5.10
N SER A 105 -26.17 -2.21 5.35
CA SER A 105 -25.05 -1.45 5.89
C SER A 105 -25.10 -1.34 7.41
N ARG A 106 -26.02 -2.01 8.11
CA ARG A 106 -26.08 -1.88 9.57
C ARG A 106 -25.03 -2.75 10.25
N GLY A 107 -24.24 -2.16 11.13
CA GLY A 107 -23.47 -2.92 12.12
C GLY A 107 -24.36 -3.54 13.21
N TYR A 108 -24.20 -4.83 13.48
CA TYR A 108 -24.89 -5.53 14.55
C TYR A 108 -23.93 -5.83 15.70
N PRO A 109 -24.24 -5.45 16.96
CA PRO A 109 -23.35 -5.66 18.09
C PRO A 109 -23.07 -7.14 18.35
N ALA A 110 -21.79 -7.47 18.55
CA ALA A 110 -21.33 -8.78 18.98
C ALA A 110 -20.55 -8.67 20.30
N PRO A 111 -21.23 -8.50 21.46
CA PRO A 111 -20.57 -8.12 22.72
C PRO A 111 -19.50 -9.08 23.22
N ARG A 112 -19.51 -10.34 22.77
CA ARG A 112 -18.47 -11.34 23.10
C ARG A 112 -17.14 -11.09 22.38
N LEU A 113 -17.15 -10.22 21.37
CA LEU A 113 -15.98 -9.80 20.62
C LEU A 113 -15.57 -8.36 20.96
N ASP A 114 -16.28 -7.70 21.88
CA ASP A 114 -15.88 -6.40 22.40
C ASP A 114 -14.50 -6.50 23.05
N PHE A 115 -13.69 -5.46 22.86
CA PHE A 115 -12.33 -5.40 23.40
C PHE A 115 -12.07 -4.04 24.03
N THR A 116 -10.97 -3.91 24.77
CA THR A 116 -10.59 -2.66 25.42
C THR A 116 -9.30 -2.12 24.84
N VAL A 117 -9.25 -0.79 24.65
CA VAL A 117 -8.03 -0.07 24.25
C VAL A 117 -7.86 1.13 25.17
N ASN A 118 -6.74 1.16 25.91
CA ASN A 118 -6.48 2.18 26.94
C ASN A 118 -7.67 2.33 27.91
N ASP A 119 -8.16 1.20 28.43
CA ASP A 119 -9.31 1.10 29.35
C ASP A 119 -10.66 1.62 28.79
N ARG A 120 -10.74 1.89 27.48
CA ARG A 120 -11.99 2.24 26.81
C ARG A 120 -12.58 1.02 26.12
N PRO A 121 -13.84 0.66 26.38
CA PRO A 121 -14.51 -0.42 25.66
C PRO A 121 -14.74 -0.02 24.21
N VAL A 122 -14.53 -0.97 23.31
CA VAL A 122 -14.73 -0.86 21.87
C VAL A 122 -15.75 -1.91 21.50
N VAL A 123 -16.93 -1.45 21.09
CA VAL A 123 -18.02 -2.34 20.68
C VAL A 123 -17.68 -2.92 19.32
N PHE A 124 -17.67 -4.24 19.21
CA PHE A 124 -17.50 -4.90 17.93
C PHE A 124 -18.85 -4.99 17.22
N MET A 125 -18.90 -4.49 15.99
CA MET A 125 -20.10 -4.53 15.15
C MET A 125 -19.83 -5.40 13.92
N THR A 126 -20.68 -6.37 13.63
CA THR A 126 -20.57 -7.18 12.41
C THR A 126 -21.48 -6.63 11.32
N THR A 127 -21.03 -6.61 10.07
CA THR A 127 -21.87 -6.30 8.89
C THR A 127 -21.99 -7.50 7.97
N LEU A 128 -22.99 -7.51 7.09
CA LEU A 128 -23.14 -8.58 6.09
C LEU A 128 -21.95 -8.61 5.12
N LEU A 129 -21.42 -7.43 4.77
CA LEU A 129 -20.25 -7.32 3.91
C LEU A 129 -19.01 -7.90 4.59
N GLN A 130 -18.79 -7.63 5.89
CA GLN A 130 -17.71 -8.24 6.66
C GLN A 130 -17.81 -9.77 6.69
N GLU A 131 -19.03 -10.31 6.87
CA GLU A 131 -19.25 -11.75 6.85
C GLU A 131 -18.95 -12.37 5.49
N ALA A 132 -19.28 -11.69 4.39
CA ALA A 132 -18.93 -12.16 3.04
C ALA A 132 -17.41 -12.23 2.83
N VAL A 133 -16.67 -11.23 3.32
CA VAL A 133 -15.21 -11.20 3.29
C VAL A 133 -14.61 -12.32 4.16
N LEU A 134 -15.09 -12.47 5.41
CA LEU A 134 -14.65 -13.54 6.32
C LEU A 134 -14.89 -14.93 5.72
N ALA A 135 -16.01 -15.10 5.02
CA ALA A 135 -16.38 -16.35 4.39
C ALA A 135 -15.68 -16.63 3.05
N TYR A 136 -14.81 -15.76 2.54
CA TYR A 136 -14.27 -15.85 1.17
C TYR A 136 -15.36 -15.98 0.09
N ASN A 137 -16.53 -15.38 0.32
CA ASN A 137 -17.66 -15.42 -0.60
C ASN A 137 -17.73 -14.13 -1.43
N PHE A 138 -16.93 -14.10 -2.50
CA PHE A 138 -16.73 -12.89 -3.31
C PHE A 138 -17.99 -12.47 -4.04
N GLU A 139 -18.75 -13.44 -4.54
CA GLU A 139 -20.00 -13.21 -5.24
C GLU A 139 -21.06 -12.59 -4.32
N ALA A 140 -21.14 -13.03 -3.05
CA ALA A 140 -22.01 -12.38 -2.07
C ALA A 140 -21.53 -10.96 -1.74
N ALA A 141 -20.22 -10.74 -1.60
CA ALA A 141 -19.69 -9.39 -1.37
C ALA A 141 -20.04 -8.44 -2.53
N GLN A 142 -19.89 -8.91 -3.79
CA GLN A 142 -20.31 -8.15 -4.97
C GLN A 142 -21.81 -7.87 -4.98
N ALA A 143 -22.65 -8.86 -4.66
CA ALA A 143 -24.10 -8.68 -4.60
C ALA A 143 -24.51 -7.65 -3.54
N LEU A 144 -23.89 -7.68 -2.35
CA LEU A 144 -24.13 -6.72 -1.28
C LEU A 144 -23.72 -5.30 -1.69
N LEU A 145 -22.52 -5.12 -2.26
CA LEU A 145 -22.04 -3.82 -2.72
C LEU A 145 -22.92 -3.28 -3.86
N ALA A 146 -23.35 -4.12 -4.80
CA ALA A 146 -24.26 -3.75 -5.88
C ALA A 146 -25.64 -3.33 -5.37
N ALA A 147 -26.11 -3.93 -4.26
CA ALA A 147 -27.34 -3.54 -3.57
C ALA A 147 -27.17 -2.30 -2.67
N GLY A 148 -25.97 -1.72 -2.61
CA GLY A 148 -25.69 -0.47 -1.92
C GLY A 148 -25.19 -0.61 -0.48
N ALA A 149 -24.74 -1.79 -0.05
CA ALA A 149 -24.07 -1.96 1.23
C ALA A 149 -22.85 -1.01 1.33
N ASP A 150 -22.76 -0.24 2.41
CA ASP A 150 -21.70 0.73 2.63
C ASP A 150 -20.39 0.02 3.07
N PRO A 151 -19.31 0.11 2.28
CA PRO A 151 -18.05 -0.52 2.65
C PRO A 151 -17.29 0.19 3.78
N ASP A 152 -17.67 1.43 4.15
CA ASP A 152 -17.06 2.18 5.25
C ASP A 152 -17.79 1.98 6.60
N GLU A 153 -18.91 1.24 6.62
CA GLU A 153 -19.59 0.90 7.87
C GLU A 153 -18.65 0.17 8.84
N ASN A 154 -18.83 0.45 10.14
CA ASN A 154 -17.98 -0.08 11.21
C ASN A 154 -16.49 0.20 10.89
N HIS A 155 -16.21 1.45 10.53
CA HIS A 155 -14.87 1.97 10.29
C HIS A 155 -14.11 1.22 9.18
N GLY A 156 -14.84 0.73 8.17
CA GLY A 156 -14.27 0.03 7.03
C GLY A 156 -13.67 -1.33 7.37
N GLU A 157 -14.15 -2.02 8.41
CA GLU A 157 -13.53 -3.31 8.82
C GLU A 157 -13.60 -4.38 7.71
N ALA A 158 -14.56 -4.31 6.78
CA ALA A 158 -14.57 -5.17 5.58
C ALA A 158 -13.33 -4.94 4.70
N LEU A 159 -12.92 -3.68 4.55
CA LEU A 159 -11.70 -3.29 3.85
C LEU A 159 -10.46 -3.79 4.59
N PHE A 160 -10.42 -3.66 5.92
CA PHE A 160 -9.31 -4.19 6.74
C PHE A 160 -9.20 -5.72 6.67
N LEU A 161 -10.31 -6.45 6.71
CA LEU A 161 -10.31 -7.90 6.54
C LEU A 161 -9.77 -8.30 5.17
N ALA A 162 -10.16 -7.61 4.10
CA ALA A 162 -9.62 -7.86 2.77
C ALA A 162 -8.11 -7.56 2.65
N VAL A 163 -7.56 -6.75 3.56
CA VAL A 163 -6.11 -6.46 3.63
C VAL A 163 -5.36 -7.52 4.44
N THR A 164 -5.95 -8.05 5.52
CA THR A 164 -5.20 -8.88 6.50
C THR A 164 -5.43 -10.38 6.36
N GLN A 165 -6.47 -10.80 5.66
CA GLN A 165 -6.84 -12.19 5.54
C GLN A 165 -6.04 -12.86 4.42
N LYS A 166 -5.22 -13.86 4.76
CA LYS A 166 -4.39 -14.61 3.79
C LYS A 166 -5.23 -15.60 2.99
N THR A 167 -4.83 -15.95 1.78
CA THR A 167 -5.45 -17.04 1.02
C THR A 167 -5.52 -18.33 1.85
N ARG A 168 -6.65 -19.04 1.83
CA ARG A 168 -6.80 -20.28 2.62
C ARG A 168 -5.77 -21.32 2.18
N GLY A 169 -5.11 -21.95 3.15
CA GLY A 169 -4.05 -22.93 2.88
C GLY A 169 -2.69 -22.32 2.56
N ALA A 170 -2.59 -20.99 2.44
CA ALA A 170 -1.31 -20.31 2.24
C ALA A 170 -0.34 -20.62 3.42
N PRO A 171 0.89 -21.07 3.15
CA PRO A 171 1.85 -21.37 4.21
C PRO A 171 2.20 -20.13 5.05
N PRO A 172 2.31 -20.27 6.38
CA PRO A 172 2.50 -19.13 7.27
C PRO A 172 3.91 -18.52 7.23
N PHE A 173 4.89 -19.21 6.62
CA PHE A 173 6.31 -18.85 6.66
C PHE A 173 6.78 -18.02 5.45
N MET A 174 5.87 -17.62 4.55
CA MET A 174 6.23 -16.83 3.37
C MET A 174 6.67 -15.41 3.75
N MET A 175 7.72 -14.91 3.10
CA MET A 175 8.20 -13.53 3.33
C MET A 175 7.15 -12.50 2.88
N PHE A 176 6.54 -12.75 1.72
CA PHE A 176 5.37 -12.05 1.21
C PHE A 176 4.23 -13.05 1.18
N PRO A 177 3.34 -13.06 2.18
CA PRO A 177 2.25 -14.02 2.22
C PRO A 177 1.30 -13.86 1.02
N ASP A 178 0.63 -14.94 0.63
CA ASP A 178 -0.39 -14.93 -0.41
C ASP A 178 -1.69 -14.34 0.15
N PHE A 179 -2.16 -13.28 -0.52
CA PHE A 179 -3.44 -12.61 -0.26
C PHE A 179 -4.32 -12.54 -1.52
N ASP A 180 -3.99 -13.29 -2.58
CA ASP A 180 -4.60 -13.20 -3.90
C ASP A 180 -6.12 -13.41 -3.86
N ALA A 181 -6.61 -14.33 -3.03
CA ALA A 181 -8.03 -14.55 -2.85
C ALA A 181 -8.76 -13.31 -2.28
N MET A 182 -8.06 -12.42 -1.58
CA MET A 182 -8.62 -11.23 -0.94
C MET A 182 -8.45 -9.95 -1.75
N LEU A 183 -7.49 -9.89 -2.69
CA LEU A 183 -7.30 -8.71 -3.54
C LEU A 183 -8.56 -8.33 -4.34
N PRO A 184 -9.38 -9.27 -4.87
CA PRO A 184 -10.67 -8.95 -5.50
C PRO A 184 -11.64 -8.25 -4.55
N PHE A 185 -11.76 -8.68 -3.30
CA PHE A 185 -12.61 -8.03 -2.29
C PHE A 185 -12.16 -6.59 -2.03
N LEU A 186 -10.85 -6.40 -1.84
CA LEU A 186 -10.26 -5.07 -1.64
C LEU A 186 -10.60 -4.13 -2.80
N ARG A 187 -10.41 -4.57 -4.06
CA ARG A 187 -10.77 -3.79 -5.25
C ARG A 187 -12.26 -3.49 -5.31
N ALA A 188 -13.13 -4.46 -4.98
CA ALA A 188 -14.57 -4.28 -4.99
C ALA A 188 -15.02 -3.22 -3.97
N CYS A 189 -14.51 -3.28 -2.74
CA CYS A 189 -14.79 -2.27 -1.71
C CYS A 189 -14.35 -0.87 -2.15
N LEU A 190 -13.13 -0.73 -2.66
CA LEU A 190 -12.60 0.57 -3.13
C LEU A 190 -13.40 1.12 -4.32
N LYS A 191 -13.80 0.27 -5.28
CA LYS A 191 -14.67 0.66 -6.40
C LYS A 191 -16.06 1.09 -5.94
N ALA A 192 -16.56 0.51 -4.84
CA ALA A 192 -17.83 0.90 -4.22
C ALA A 192 -17.72 2.18 -3.36
N GLY A 193 -16.54 2.80 -3.28
CA GLY A 193 -16.34 4.07 -2.60
C GLY A 193 -15.73 3.98 -1.20
N ALA A 194 -15.22 2.81 -0.78
CA ALA A 194 -14.53 2.69 0.50
C ALA A 194 -13.37 3.68 0.61
N ASN A 195 -13.23 4.32 1.76
CA ASN A 195 -12.17 5.28 2.02
C ASN A 195 -10.83 4.58 2.30
N PRO A 196 -9.82 4.64 1.40
CA PRO A 196 -8.54 3.97 1.60
C PRO A 196 -7.71 4.55 2.76
N ASN A 197 -8.13 5.70 3.29
CA ASN A 197 -7.49 6.42 4.40
C ASN A 197 -8.33 6.38 5.69
N VAL A 198 -9.34 5.51 5.75
CA VAL A 198 -10.16 5.27 6.94
C VAL A 198 -9.27 4.86 8.11
N GLN A 199 -9.60 5.35 9.30
CA GLN A 199 -8.88 5.00 10.53
C GLN A 199 -9.54 3.80 11.18
N ARG A 200 -8.78 2.73 11.46
CA ARG A 200 -9.35 1.50 12.04
C ARG A 200 -10.01 1.78 13.38
N TYR A 201 -11.26 1.35 13.53
CA TYR A 201 -12.13 1.64 14.68
C TYR A 201 -12.29 3.14 15.01
N GLY A 202 -11.90 4.06 14.12
CA GLY A 202 -11.95 5.51 14.33
C GLY A 202 -10.91 6.07 15.32
N PHE A 203 -10.10 5.23 15.98
CA PHE A 203 -9.11 5.70 16.96
C PHE A 203 -7.76 4.98 16.89
N LEU A 204 -7.66 3.78 16.28
CA LEU A 204 -6.34 3.15 16.13
C LEU A 204 -5.52 3.96 15.13
N PRO A 205 -4.23 4.20 15.38
CA PRO A 205 -3.37 4.96 14.47
C PRO A 205 -2.96 4.09 13.26
N ARG A 206 -3.94 3.56 12.52
CA ARG A 206 -3.77 2.60 11.43
C ARG A 206 -4.76 2.89 10.31
N THR A 207 -4.23 3.04 9.10
CA THR A 207 -4.98 2.99 7.83
C THR A 207 -4.94 1.58 7.23
N PRO A 208 -5.79 1.27 6.24
CA PRO A 208 -5.63 0.08 5.41
C PRO A 208 -4.21 -0.09 4.88
N PHE A 209 -3.57 0.99 4.42
CA PHE A 209 -2.19 0.95 3.92
C PHE A 209 -1.18 0.61 5.03
N GLY A 210 -1.35 1.19 6.22
CA GLY A 210 -0.54 0.87 7.38
C GLY A 210 -0.71 -0.57 7.88
N GLU A 211 -1.90 -1.14 7.74
CA GLU A 211 -2.18 -2.54 8.05
C GLU A 211 -1.58 -3.49 7.01
N ALA A 212 -1.72 -3.18 5.72
CA ALA A 212 -1.11 -3.96 4.63
C ALA A 212 0.42 -4.07 4.79
N ARG A 213 1.05 -2.97 5.22
CA ARG A 213 2.48 -2.95 5.57
C ARG A 213 2.84 -3.92 6.69
N LEU A 214 2.02 -4.03 7.73
CA LEU A 214 2.27 -4.93 8.86
C LEU A 214 2.18 -6.40 8.44
N GLU A 215 1.34 -6.70 7.47
CA GLU A 215 1.12 -8.04 6.93
C GLU A 215 2.07 -8.39 5.77
N ASN A 216 2.97 -7.47 5.37
CA ASN A 216 3.76 -7.56 4.14
C ASN A 216 2.89 -7.83 2.89
N ASN A 217 1.65 -7.35 2.88
CA ASN A 217 0.70 -7.52 1.77
C ASN A 217 0.97 -6.47 0.69
N LEU A 218 2.02 -6.71 -0.10
CA LEU A 218 2.44 -5.84 -1.20
C LEU A 218 1.32 -5.60 -2.22
N GLY A 219 0.55 -6.64 -2.58
CA GLY A 219 -0.57 -6.55 -3.51
C GLY A 219 -1.62 -5.54 -3.03
N ALA A 220 -2.02 -5.61 -1.75
CA ALA A 220 -2.94 -4.65 -1.17
C ALA A 220 -2.37 -3.23 -1.13
N MET A 221 -1.08 -3.06 -0.80
CA MET A 221 -0.44 -1.74 -0.78
C MET A 221 -0.47 -1.06 -2.15
N LEU A 222 -0.18 -1.80 -3.23
CA LEU A 222 -0.24 -1.28 -4.60
C LEU A 222 -1.68 -0.88 -4.99
N ILE A 223 -2.68 -1.71 -4.67
CA ILE A 223 -4.10 -1.42 -4.92
C ILE A 223 -4.56 -0.17 -4.16
N LEU A 224 -4.14 -0.05 -2.91
CA LEU A 224 -4.48 1.08 -2.04
C LEU A 224 -3.87 2.39 -2.56
N LEU A 225 -2.59 2.40 -2.98
CA LEU A 225 -1.98 3.59 -3.60
C LEU A 225 -2.70 4.00 -4.88
N GLN A 226 -2.99 3.02 -5.76
CA GLN A 226 -3.76 3.27 -6.98
C GLN A 226 -5.14 3.91 -6.68
N SER A 227 -5.70 3.62 -5.51
CA SER A 227 -6.99 4.14 -5.06
C SER A 227 -6.88 5.42 -4.21
N GLY A 228 -5.69 6.01 -4.08
CA GLY A 228 -5.49 7.28 -3.36
C GLY A 228 -5.22 7.13 -1.85
N ALA A 229 -4.75 5.96 -1.39
CA ALA A 229 -4.21 5.84 -0.06
C ALA A 229 -3.00 6.77 0.15
N ASP A 230 -2.91 7.38 1.33
CA ASP A 230 -1.82 8.25 1.74
C ASP A 230 -0.82 7.46 2.61
N PRO A 231 0.35 7.05 2.07
CA PRO A 231 1.37 6.33 2.82
C PRO A 231 2.12 7.25 3.80
N TRP A 232 1.93 8.56 3.71
CA TRP A 232 2.54 9.58 4.57
C TRP A 232 1.66 9.94 5.77
N LYS A 233 0.44 9.41 5.84
CA LYS A 233 -0.49 9.73 6.91
C LYS A 233 0.09 9.33 8.26
N GLN A 234 0.20 10.31 9.15
CA GLN A 234 0.65 10.16 10.53
C GLN A 234 -0.55 10.33 11.47
N TYR A 235 -0.49 9.68 12.63
CA TYR A 235 -1.49 9.81 13.69
C TYR A 235 -0.82 10.17 15.01
N PRO A 236 -1.47 10.98 15.86
CA PRO A 236 -0.99 11.19 17.21
C PRO A 236 -1.00 9.87 17.98
N GLY A 237 0.13 9.51 18.58
CA GLY A 237 0.21 8.42 19.54
C GLY A 237 -0.37 8.83 20.91
N PRO A 238 -0.38 7.91 21.89
CA PRO A 238 -0.89 8.20 23.24
C PRO A 238 -0.24 9.40 23.93
N SER A 239 1.01 9.74 23.58
CA SER A 239 1.74 10.90 24.10
C SER A 239 1.47 12.21 23.35
N GLY A 240 0.59 12.21 22.36
CA GLY A 240 0.36 13.34 21.45
C GLY A 240 1.43 13.52 20.39
N ARG A 241 2.56 12.81 20.47
CA ARG A 241 3.58 12.81 19.41
C ARG A 241 3.06 12.05 18.19
N LEU A 242 3.28 12.61 17.00
CA LEU A 242 2.99 11.92 15.75
C LEU A 242 3.82 10.64 15.66
N ARG A 243 3.16 9.53 15.31
CA ARG A 243 3.82 8.28 14.97
C ARG A 243 4.40 8.38 13.56
N ASP A 244 5.44 7.60 13.31
CA ASP A 244 5.97 7.41 11.97
C ASP A 244 4.85 6.96 11.02
N SER A 245 4.84 7.54 9.82
CA SER A 245 3.99 7.10 8.72
C SER A 245 4.36 5.70 8.25
N ALA A 246 3.52 5.11 7.39
CA ALA A 246 3.82 3.80 6.83
C ALA A 246 5.11 3.82 5.99
N LEU A 247 5.34 4.91 5.24
CA LEU A 247 6.56 5.06 4.43
C LEU A 247 7.81 5.27 5.29
N GLU A 248 7.73 6.08 6.36
CA GLU A 248 8.85 6.24 7.31
C GLU A 248 9.17 4.93 8.03
N SER A 249 8.14 4.15 8.42
CA SER A 249 8.31 2.84 9.05
C SER A 249 9.02 1.84 8.13
N LEU A 250 8.67 1.85 6.84
CA LEU A 250 9.36 1.05 5.83
C LEU A 250 10.81 1.49 5.64
N ALA A 251 11.06 2.80 5.54
CA ALA A 251 12.40 3.36 5.37
C ALA A 251 13.32 3.02 6.55
N PHE A 252 12.81 3.16 7.78
CA PHE A 252 13.51 2.73 8.99
C PHE A 252 13.88 1.23 8.96
N SER A 253 13.01 0.42 8.36
CA SER A 253 13.16 -1.04 8.30
C SER A 253 13.81 -1.53 7.01
N ALA A 254 14.28 -0.64 6.11
CA ALA A 254 14.77 -0.98 4.78
C ALA A 254 16.05 -1.85 4.77
N GLY A 255 16.70 -2.03 5.91
CA GLY A 255 17.74 -3.06 6.06
C GLY A 255 17.20 -4.49 6.02
N SER A 256 15.88 -4.69 6.17
CA SER A 256 15.22 -5.99 6.03
C SER A 256 14.80 -6.26 4.59
N ASN A 257 14.84 -7.53 4.20
CA ASN A 257 14.52 -7.97 2.83
C ASN A 257 13.13 -7.53 2.39
N ALA A 258 12.12 -7.76 3.25
CA ALA A 258 10.74 -7.43 2.95
C ALA A 258 10.52 -5.92 2.76
N SER A 259 11.07 -5.09 3.67
CA SER A 259 10.84 -3.64 3.61
C SER A 259 11.53 -2.99 2.41
N ALA A 260 12.75 -3.45 2.07
CA ALA A 260 13.46 -2.98 0.89
C ALA A 260 12.69 -3.29 -0.40
N GLU A 261 12.27 -4.55 -0.57
CA GLU A 261 11.48 -4.98 -1.72
C GLU A 261 10.17 -4.18 -1.84
N ILE A 262 9.44 -4.02 -0.73
CA ILE A 262 8.19 -3.24 -0.71
C ILE A 262 8.48 -1.81 -1.15
N LEU A 263 9.45 -1.11 -0.53
CA LEU A 263 9.75 0.28 -0.90
C LEU A 263 10.12 0.43 -2.37
N PHE A 264 10.97 -0.46 -2.87
CA PHE A 264 11.39 -0.46 -4.27
C PHE A 264 10.17 -0.58 -5.20
N ARG A 265 9.29 -1.55 -4.94
CA ARG A 265 8.09 -1.77 -5.77
C ARG A 265 7.06 -0.64 -5.66
N LEU A 266 6.87 -0.08 -4.47
CA LEU A 266 6.00 1.09 -4.29
C LEU A 266 6.54 2.30 -5.07
N ALA A 267 7.85 2.53 -5.05
CA ALA A 267 8.49 3.61 -5.78
C ALA A 267 8.32 3.45 -7.31
N HIS A 268 8.51 2.24 -7.82
CA HIS A 268 8.32 1.92 -9.24
C HIS A 268 6.86 1.86 -9.70
N SER A 269 5.90 1.73 -8.78
CA SER A 269 4.48 1.62 -9.13
C SER A 269 3.91 2.84 -9.88
N GLY A 270 4.55 4.00 -9.75
CA GLY A 270 4.06 5.26 -10.33
C GLY A 270 2.87 5.89 -9.59
N TYR A 271 2.35 5.25 -8.53
CA TYR A 271 1.21 5.73 -7.75
C TYR A 271 1.59 6.36 -6.41
N MET A 272 2.87 6.43 -6.08
CA MET A 272 3.31 6.98 -4.79
C MET A 272 3.07 8.50 -4.75
N PRO A 273 2.20 9.01 -3.85
CA PRO A 273 1.99 10.44 -3.72
C PRO A 273 3.21 11.11 -3.10
N ARG A 274 3.36 12.42 -3.32
CA ARG A 274 4.42 13.21 -2.68
C ARG A 274 4.02 13.63 -1.28
N GLY A 275 4.81 13.26 -0.29
CA GLY A 275 4.70 13.78 1.07
C GLY A 275 5.25 15.20 1.17
N THR A 276 5.17 15.79 2.37
CA THR A 276 5.84 17.06 2.65
C THR A 276 7.35 16.94 2.53
N GLN A 277 8.06 18.04 2.28
CA GLN A 277 9.52 18.03 2.22
C GLN A 277 10.14 17.43 3.48
N GLN A 278 9.65 17.80 4.67
CA GLN A 278 10.12 17.26 5.94
C GLN A 278 9.99 15.72 6.03
N GLN A 279 8.87 15.16 5.57
CA GLN A 279 8.66 13.71 5.56
C GLN A 279 9.59 13.01 4.57
N GLN A 280 9.79 13.60 3.39
CA GLN A 280 10.74 13.06 2.41
C GLN A 280 12.18 13.10 2.97
N ASP A 281 12.60 14.23 3.55
CA ASP A 281 13.91 14.39 4.18
C ASP A 281 14.10 13.35 5.29
N ARG A 282 13.05 13.10 6.08
CA ARG A 282 13.04 12.09 7.13
C ARG A 282 13.21 10.68 6.57
N VAL A 283 12.50 10.31 5.49
CA VAL A 283 12.65 9.01 4.81
C VAL A 283 14.08 8.81 4.34
N PHE A 284 14.68 9.79 3.65
CA PHE A 284 16.07 9.66 3.20
C PHE A 284 17.06 9.60 4.36
N ALA A 285 16.84 10.35 5.45
CA ALA A 285 17.68 10.26 6.65
C ALA A 285 17.60 8.86 7.29
N LEU A 286 16.42 8.22 7.30
CA LEU A 286 16.24 6.85 7.80
C LEU A 286 16.95 5.82 6.91
N LEU A 287 16.89 5.99 5.58
CA LEU A 287 17.61 5.14 4.63
C LEU A 287 19.13 5.29 4.78
N SER A 288 19.65 6.52 4.94
CA SER A 288 21.07 6.76 5.19
C SER A 288 21.53 6.09 6.49
N ALA A 289 20.75 6.21 7.57
CA ALA A 289 21.05 5.54 8.83
C ALA A 289 21.01 4.00 8.73
N ALA A 290 20.17 3.45 7.83
CA ALA A 290 20.18 2.03 7.52
C ALA A 290 21.45 1.65 6.74
N ALA A 291 21.82 2.44 5.73
CA ALA A 291 23.02 2.25 4.91
C ALA A 291 24.32 2.27 5.72
N GLU A 292 24.47 3.22 6.66
CA GLU A 292 25.65 3.33 7.54
C GLU A 292 25.94 2.05 8.33
N LYS A 293 24.91 1.28 8.71
CA LYS A 293 25.09 0.02 9.44
C LYS A 293 25.76 -1.07 8.59
N PHE A 294 25.64 -0.98 7.27
CA PHE A 294 26.19 -1.93 6.32
C PHE A 294 27.42 -1.39 5.59
N ALA A 295 27.71 -0.09 5.73
CA ALA A 295 28.80 0.65 5.07
C ALA A 295 30.23 0.16 5.40
N SER A 296 30.42 -0.70 6.40
CA SER A 296 31.75 -1.17 6.82
C SER A 296 31.94 -2.68 6.75
N SER A 297 30.90 -3.44 6.42
CA SER A 297 30.99 -4.90 6.39
C SER A 297 31.18 -5.43 4.96
N ASN A 298 32.22 -6.24 4.78
CA ASN A 298 32.56 -6.89 3.51
C ASN A 298 32.00 -8.32 3.38
N ASP A 299 31.03 -8.71 4.20
CA ASP A 299 30.35 -9.99 4.02
C ASP A 299 29.30 -9.91 2.89
N ALA A 300 29.01 -11.05 2.26
CA ALA A 300 28.10 -11.10 1.10
C ALA A 300 26.68 -10.59 1.42
N LYS A 301 26.19 -10.79 2.64
CA LYS A 301 24.85 -10.34 3.05
C LYS A 301 24.82 -8.82 3.21
N SER A 302 25.88 -8.23 3.76
CA SER A 302 26.00 -6.78 3.88
C SER A 302 26.11 -6.11 2.51
N ARG A 303 26.92 -6.65 1.58
CA ARG A 303 26.98 -6.13 0.21
C ARG A 303 25.64 -6.24 -0.53
N HIS A 304 24.94 -7.35 -0.41
CA HIS A 304 23.59 -7.50 -0.96
C HIS A 304 22.60 -6.48 -0.37
N THR A 305 22.71 -6.20 0.92
CA THR A 305 21.85 -5.20 1.58
C THR A 305 22.22 -3.78 1.13
N ALA A 306 23.50 -3.47 0.97
CA ALA A 306 23.96 -2.22 0.40
C ALA A 306 23.42 -2.01 -1.02
N TRP A 307 23.52 -3.04 -1.88
CA TRP A 307 22.95 -3.01 -3.23
C TRP A 307 21.43 -2.69 -3.20
N ARG A 308 20.63 -3.33 -2.34
CA ARG A 308 19.19 -3.01 -2.26
C ARG A 308 18.90 -1.61 -1.77
N LEU A 309 19.66 -1.14 -0.77
CA LEU A 309 19.49 0.22 -0.26
C LEU A 309 19.81 1.26 -1.34
N ASP A 310 20.84 1.00 -2.16
CA ASP A 310 21.10 1.78 -3.36
C ASP A 310 19.88 1.82 -4.29
N GLN A 311 19.37 0.65 -4.70
CA GLN A 311 18.23 0.56 -5.62
C GLN A 311 16.96 1.21 -5.08
N VAL A 312 16.64 0.98 -3.80
CA VAL A 312 15.51 1.65 -3.11
C VAL A 312 15.71 3.16 -3.12
N SER A 313 16.90 3.64 -2.79
CA SER A 313 17.18 5.08 -2.72
C SER A 313 17.02 5.76 -4.08
N GLN A 314 17.45 5.12 -5.15
CA GLN A 314 17.37 5.65 -6.51
C GLN A 314 15.91 5.66 -6.99
N ALA A 315 15.18 4.56 -6.81
CA ALA A 315 13.76 4.49 -7.16
C ALA A 315 12.94 5.55 -6.41
N LEU A 316 13.18 5.73 -5.11
CA LEU A 316 12.54 6.78 -4.31
C LEU A 316 13.00 8.19 -4.72
N GLY A 317 14.28 8.34 -5.07
CA GLY A 317 14.86 9.57 -5.62
C GLY A 317 14.10 10.02 -6.84
N ASP A 318 13.91 9.14 -7.81
CA ASP A 318 13.18 9.43 -9.04
C ASP A 318 11.69 9.71 -8.76
N ALA A 319 11.03 8.83 -7.99
CA ALA A 319 9.61 8.95 -7.71
C ALA A 319 9.24 10.21 -6.91
N LEU A 320 10.15 10.70 -6.06
CA LEU A 320 9.95 11.90 -5.24
C LEU A 320 10.66 13.15 -5.78
N SER A 321 11.40 13.05 -6.88
CA SER A 321 12.29 14.09 -7.40
C SER A 321 13.31 14.59 -6.37
N ARG A 322 14.04 13.63 -5.79
CA ARG A 322 15.05 13.76 -4.73
C ARG A 322 16.34 13.02 -5.09
N GLU A 323 16.73 13.05 -6.36
CA GLU A 323 17.88 12.35 -6.92
C GLU A 323 19.18 12.66 -6.16
N SER A 324 19.37 13.93 -5.75
CA SER A 324 20.53 14.34 -4.94
C SER A 324 20.64 13.63 -3.59
N HIS A 325 19.52 13.22 -3.00
CA HIS A 325 19.52 12.47 -1.72
C HIS A 325 19.89 11.01 -1.95
N ALA A 326 19.44 10.44 -3.08
CA ALA A 326 19.82 9.10 -3.49
C ALA A 326 21.33 9.02 -3.80
N ASP A 327 21.88 10.01 -4.50
CA ASP A 327 23.31 10.08 -4.81
C ASP A 327 24.17 10.21 -3.55
N ALA A 328 23.73 11.03 -2.59
CA ALA A 328 24.42 11.17 -1.30
C ALA A 328 24.42 9.85 -0.50
N LEU A 329 23.33 9.08 -0.55
CA LEU A 329 23.27 7.77 0.09
C LEU A 329 24.21 6.78 -0.60
N ARG A 330 24.17 6.70 -1.93
CA ARG A 330 25.05 5.82 -2.73
C ARG A 330 26.53 6.04 -2.41
N ALA A 331 26.96 7.30 -2.26
CA ALA A 331 28.33 7.65 -1.93
C ALA A 331 28.82 7.08 -0.59
N ASN A 332 27.91 6.69 0.31
CA ASN A 332 28.21 6.15 1.64
C ASN A 332 28.14 4.61 1.73
N LEU A 333 27.74 3.93 0.65
CA LEU A 333 27.63 2.47 0.64
C LEU A 333 28.99 1.79 0.40
N VAL A 334 29.14 0.55 0.90
CA VAL A 334 30.28 -0.29 0.53
C VAL A 334 30.32 -0.50 -0.97
N GLU A 335 31.50 -0.79 -1.51
CA GLU A 335 31.59 -1.29 -2.88
C GLU A 335 30.89 -2.65 -2.98
N PHE A 336 30.03 -2.78 -3.99
CA PHE A 336 29.33 -4.03 -4.32
C PHE A 336 29.34 -4.24 -5.82
N ASN A 337 29.21 -5.50 -6.23
CA ASN A 337 29.09 -5.88 -7.63
C ASN A 337 27.62 -6.18 -7.94
N TYR A 338 27.02 -5.42 -8.86
CA TYR A 338 25.60 -5.54 -9.22
C TYR A 338 25.21 -6.97 -9.64
N GLU A 339 26.05 -7.66 -10.40
CA GLU A 339 25.78 -9.02 -10.88
C GLU A 339 25.93 -10.06 -9.77
N LYS A 340 26.91 -9.92 -8.87
CA LYS A 340 27.20 -10.92 -7.84
C LYS A 340 26.44 -10.72 -6.55
N ASP A 341 26.20 -9.46 -6.17
CA ASP A 341 25.60 -9.08 -4.89
C ASP A 341 24.12 -8.69 -5.07
N GLY A 342 23.61 -8.50 -6.30
CA GLY A 342 22.24 -8.05 -6.55
C GLY A 342 21.14 -9.11 -6.43
N GLY A 343 19.89 -8.70 -6.57
CA GLY A 343 18.71 -9.57 -6.71
C GLY A 343 17.52 -9.20 -5.82
N TRP A 344 16.32 -9.42 -6.33
CA TRP A 344 15.05 -9.25 -5.61
C TRP A 344 14.41 -10.59 -5.27
N TYR A 345 13.52 -10.62 -4.29
CA TYR A 345 12.86 -11.83 -3.80
C TYR A 345 11.66 -12.26 -4.62
N LEU A 346 11.07 -11.31 -5.35
CA LEU A 346 9.90 -11.51 -6.17
C LEU A 346 10.28 -11.22 -7.63
N ALA A 347 9.69 -11.97 -8.56
CA ALA A 347 9.73 -11.59 -9.98
C ALA A 347 9.05 -10.22 -10.20
N ALA A 348 9.26 -9.60 -11.36
CA ALA A 348 8.77 -8.25 -11.61
C ALA A 348 7.24 -8.12 -11.48
N ASP A 349 6.51 -9.15 -11.87
CA ASP A 349 5.05 -9.27 -11.87
C ASP A 349 4.48 -9.88 -10.58
N GLU A 350 5.32 -10.32 -9.65
CA GLU A 350 4.87 -10.98 -8.41
C GLU A 350 4.56 -10.00 -7.28
N VAL A 351 3.52 -10.33 -6.51
CA VAL A 351 3.14 -9.58 -5.30
C VAL A 351 3.17 -10.43 -4.02
N HIS A 352 3.44 -11.73 -4.14
CA HIS A 352 3.61 -12.67 -3.04
C HIS A 352 4.67 -13.72 -3.39
N SER A 353 5.23 -14.40 -2.39
CA SER A 353 6.19 -15.48 -2.60
C SER A 353 5.51 -16.70 -3.23
N ARG A 354 6.21 -17.42 -4.11
CA ARG A 354 5.71 -18.70 -4.64
C ARG A 354 5.69 -19.80 -3.58
N TYR A 355 4.72 -20.71 -3.69
CA TYR A 355 4.57 -21.85 -2.79
C TYR A 355 5.69 -22.90 -2.90
N ASP A 356 6.25 -23.06 -4.10
CA ASP A 356 7.30 -24.01 -4.44
C ASP A 356 8.73 -23.47 -4.26
N ALA A 357 8.85 -22.17 -3.94
CA ALA A 357 10.10 -21.51 -3.56
C ALA A 357 10.08 -21.03 -2.10
N PRO A 358 9.81 -21.91 -1.12
CA PRO A 358 9.73 -21.52 0.27
C PRO A 358 11.13 -21.16 0.77
N ILE A 359 11.45 -19.87 0.78
CA ILE A 359 12.64 -19.29 1.42
C ILE A 359 13.97 -19.56 0.69
N SER A 360 13.96 -20.13 -0.53
CA SER A 360 15.17 -20.07 -1.36
C SER A 360 15.42 -18.61 -1.68
N ALA A 361 16.30 -17.96 -0.91
CA ALA A 361 16.83 -16.65 -1.24
C ALA A 361 17.22 -16.74 -2.72
N PRO A 362 16.75 -15.81 -3.57
CA PRO A 362 17.20 -15.75 -4.95
C PRO A 362 18.71 -15.89 -4.92
N ALA A 363 19.26 -16.79 -5.73
CA ALA A 363 20.69 -16.83 -5.90
C ALA A 363 21.10 -15.41 -6.31
N THR A 364 21.99 -14.77 -5.56
CA THR A 364 22.36 -13.38 -5.83
C THR A 364 22.74 -13.24 -7.31
N GLY A 365 22.20 -12.22 -7.97
CA GLY A 365 22.35 -11.97 -9.40
C GLY A 365 21.24 -12.49 -10.32
N THR A 366 20.27 -13.28 -9.84
CA THR A 366 19.29 -13.95 -10.74
C THR A 366 18.00 -13.20 -11.01
N GLN A 367 17.66 -12.16 -10.23
CA GLN A 367 16.43 -11.37 -10.37
C GLN A 367 16.75 -9.88 -10.25
N ILE A 368 17.60 -9.41 -11.16
CA ILE A 368 17.89 -7.98 -11.29
C ILE A 368 16.78 -7.37 -12.14
N TRP A 369 16.12 -6.34 -11.63
CA TRP A 369 15.22 -5.55 -12.47
C TRP A 369 16.09 -4.76 -13.46
N GLU A 370 15.94 -5.03 -14.76
CA GLU A 370 16.63 -4.24 -15.78
C GLU A 370 16.09 -2.79 -15.72
N PRO A 371 16.98 -1.77 -15.76
CA PRO A 371 16.62 -0.37 -15.60
C PRO A 371 15.77 0.21 -16.75
#